data_AF-A0A929HFQ9-F1
#
_entry.id   AF-A0A929HFQ9-F1
#
_cell.length_a   1.000
_cell.length_b   1.000
_cell.length_c   1.000
_cell.angle_alpha   90.00
_cell.angle_beta   90.00
_cell.angle_gamma   90.00
#
_symmetry.space_group_name_H-M   'P 1'
#
loop_
_entity.id
_entity.type
_entity.pdbx_description
1 polymer ?
#
loop_
_entity_poly.entity_id
_entity_poly.type
_entity_poly.pdbx_seq_one_letter_code
_entity_poly.pdbx_strand_id
1 'polypeptide(L)'
;MSQEDQDRLQGFLEKESVTVSKIRKGKLRQFDIRQQVGELQISQNNKIELIQISHRDKASSKPMEIIKEVFELTDDEVLDARIVKLWSKQAGLSGL
;
A
#
# COMPACT_ATOMS: atom_id res chain seq x y z
N MET A 1 -11.92 7.70 -9.94
CA MET A 1 -12.03 7.09 -8.61
C MET A 1 -13.44 7.34 -8.13
N SER A 2 -14.12 6.27 -7.70
CA SER A 2 -15.53 6.24 -7.31
C SER A 2 -15.70 6.51 -5.81
N GLN A 3 -16.95 6.62 -5.33
CA GLN A 3 -17.25 6.62 -3.89
C GLN A 3 -16.81 5.30 -3.22
N GLU A 4 -17.00 4.19 -3.92
CA GLU A 4 -16.59 2.85 -3.45
C GLU A 4 -15.08 2.79 -3.17
N ASP A 5 -14.25 3.43 -3.99
CA ASP A 5 -12.80 3.51 -3.75
C ASP A 5 -12.47 4.29 -2.48
N GLN A 6 -13.23 5.35 -2.19
CA GLN A 6 -13.05 6.13 -0.96
C GLN A 6 -13.45 5.30 0.27
N ASP A 7 -14.57 4.57 0.20
CA ASP A 7 -15.05 3.73 1.29
C ASP A 7 -14.05 2.59 1.58
N ARG A 8 -13.49 1.98 0.53
CA ARG A 8 -12.42 0.97 0.65
C ARG A 8 -11.17 1.54 1.32
N LEU A 9 -10.71 2.70 0.87
CA LEU A 9 -9.55 3.37 1.46
C LEU A 9 -9.78 3.67 2.95
N GLN A 10 -10.93 4.26 3.28
CA GLN A 10 -11.28 4.58 4.66
C GLN A 10 -11.32 3.30 5.51
N GLY A 11 -12.02 2.26 5.04
CA GLY A 11 -12.09 0.99 5.74
C GLY A 11 -10.73 0.29 5.91
N PHE A 12 -9.78 0.52 5.01
CA PHE A 12 -8.40 0.07 5.20
C PHE A 12 -7.66 0.88 6.27
N LEU A 13 -7.77 2.21 6.25
CA LEU A 13 -7.05 3.10 7.17
C LEU A 13 -7.52 2.96 8.62
N GLU A 14 -8.80 2.65 8.83
CA GLU A 14 -9.42 2.43 10.15
C GLU A 14 -9.02 1.09 10.81
N LYS A 15 -8.53 0.12 10.03
CA LYS A 15 -8.07 -1.16 10.57
C LYS A 15 -6.72 -0.99 11.26
N GLU A 16 -6.54 -1.68 12.39
CA GLU A 16 -5.25 -1.77 13.10
C GLU A 16 -4.27 -2.73 12.41
N SER A 17 -4.81 -3.77 11.76
CA SER A 17 -4.04 -4.83 11.11
C SER A 17 -4.76 -5.34 9.87
N VAL A 18 -3.99 -5.58 8.80
CA VAL A 18 -4.48 -6.21 7.56
C VAL A 18 -3.43 -7.21 7.10
N THR A 19 -3.69 -8.50 7.34
CA THR A 19 -2.74 -9.57 7.05
C THR A 19 -3.03 -10.22 5.69
N VAL A 20 -2.02 -10.27 4.83
CA VAL A 20 -2.06 -10.96 3.54
C VAL A 20 -1.07 -12.11 3.50
N SER A 21 -1.44 -13.20 2.82
CA SER A 21 -0.57 -14.38 2.66
C SER A 21 -0.04 -14.45 1.23
N LYS A 22 1.27 -14.67 1.05
CA LYS A 22 1.92 -14.73 -0.26
C LYS A 22 3.02 -15.77 -0.34
N ILE A 23 3.20 -16.36 -1.52
CA ILE A 23 4.34 -17.22 -1.78
C ILE A 23 5.54 -16.35 -2.15
N ARG A 24 6.59 -16.40 -1.33
CA ARG A 24 7.86 -15.71 -1.59
C ARG A 24 9.01 -16.67 -1.40
N LYS A 25 9.86 -16.80 -2.42
CA LYS A 25 10.95 -17.79 -2.46
C LYS A 25 10.44 -19.21 -2.16
N GLY A 26 9.32 -19.58 -2.77
CA GLY A 26 8.69 -20.91 -2.61
C GLY A 26 8.02 -21.18 -1.27
N LYS A 27 7.95 -20.20 -0.36
CA LYS A 27 7.31 -20.37 0.96
C LYS A 27 6.14 -19.42 1.13
N LEU A 28 5.04 -19.92 1.70
CA LEU A 28 3.94 -19.07 2.16
C LEU A 28 4.43 -18.19 3.32
N ARG A 29 4.20 -16.89 3.21
CA ARG A 29 4.54 -15.89 4.22
C ARG A 29 3.36 -14.98 4.44
N GLN A 30 3.16 -14.58 5.69
CA GLN A 30 2.17 -13.59 6.08
C GLN A 30 2.82 -12.23 6.27
N PHE A 31 2.13 -11.20 5.84
CA PHE A 31 2.55 -9.81 5.96
C PHE A 31 1.38 -8.98 6.46
N ASP A 32 1.58 -8.25 7.54
CA ASP A 32 0.66 -7.17 7.89
C ASP A 32 1.01 -5.96 7.01
N ILE A 33 0.14 -5.65 6.05
CA ILE A 33 0.33 -4.52 5.14
C ILE A 33 -0.09 -3.19 5.76
N ARG A 34 -0.96 -3.20 6.77
CA ARG A 34 -1.40 -1.96 7.43
C ARG A 34 -0.25 -1.27 8.13
N GLN A 35 0.63 -2.06 8.76
CA GLN A 35 1.85 -1.63 9.44
C GLN A 35 2.95 -1.15 8.48
N GLN A 36 2.77 -1.34 7.17
CA GLN A 36 3.73 -0.91 6.15
C GLN A 36 3.29 0.39 5.47
N VAL A 37 2.06 0.85 5.72
CA VAL A 37 1.53 2.09 5.13
C VAL A 37 1.69 3.22 6.14
N GLY A 38 2.44 4.25 5.76
CA GLY A 38 2.55 5.50 6.52
C GLY A 38 1.44 6.46 6.14
N GLU A 39 1.33 6.77 4.85
CA GLU A 39 0.25 7.59 4.29
C GLU A 39 -0.28 6.90 3.03
N LEU A 40 -1.60 6.94 2.83
CA LEU A 40 -2.26 6.45 1.62
C LEU A 40 -3.45 7.35 1.34
N GLN A 41 -3.50 7.91 0.14
CA GLN A 41 -4.59 8.79 -0.29
C GLN A 41 -4.89 8.65 -1.78
N ILE A 42 -6.14 8.89 -2.14
CA ILE A 42 -6.54 9.11 -3.52
C ILE A 42 -6.30 10.60 -3.81
N SER A 43 -5.45 10.89 -4.81
CA SER A 43 -5.22 12.25 -5.28
C SER A 43 -5.93 12.51 -6.61
N GLN A 44 -5.83 13.73 -7.11
CA GLN A 44 -6.53 14.15 -8.33
C GLN A 44 -6.07 13.33 -9.56
N ASN A 45 -6.93 13.26 -10.58
CA ASN A 45 -6.64 12.62 -11.87
C ASN A 45 -6.39 11.11 -11.77
N ASN A 46 -7.19 10.39 -10.97
CA ASN A 46 -7.09 8.93 -10.77
C ASN A 46 -5.71 8.48 -10.31
N LYS A 47 -5.07 9.26 -9.44
CA LYS A 47 -3.79 8.93 -8.86
C LYS A 47 -3.98 8.43 -7.44
N ILE A 48 -3.11 7.51 -7.05
CA ILE A 48 -3.00 7.03 -5.67
C ILE A 48 -1.60 7.36 -5.21
N GLU A 49 -1.51 7.98 -4.05
CA GLU A 49 -0.25 8.33 -3.41
C GLU A 49 -0.05 7.45 -2.19
N LEU A 50 1.09 6.78 -2.14
CA LEU A 50 1.46 5.86 -1.08
C LEU A 50 2.83 6.22 -0.54
N ILE A 51 2.88 6.47 0.77
CA ILE A 51 4.11 6.49 1.55
C ILE A 51 4.21 5.18 2.30
N GLN A 52 5.21 4.38 1.95
CA GLN A 52 5.46 3.09 2.59
C GLN A 52 6.53 3.24 3.68
N ILE A 53 6.25 2.71 4.87
CA ILE A 53 7.21 2.60 5.97
C ILE A 53 8.20 1.48 5.63
N SER A 54 9.49 1.79 5.70
CA SER A 54 10.56 0.81 5.49
C SER A 54 11.25 0.49 6.82
N HIS A 55 11.30 -0.78 7.18
CA HIS A 55 12.11 -1.28 8.28
C HIS A 55 13.25 -2.13 7.70
N ARG A 56 14.50 -1.86 8.08
CA ARG A 56 15.67 -2.57 7.54
C ARG A 56 15.60 -4.08 7.73
N ASP A 57 14.94 -4.54 8.80
CA ASP A 57 14.96 -5.94 9.21
C ASP A 57 13.65 -6.69 8.88
N LYS A 58 12.67 -6.02 8.29
CA LYS A 58 11.39 -6.66 7.92
C LYS A 58 11.22 -6.70 6.41
N ALA A 59 10.83 -7.86 5.92
CA ALA A 59 10.41 -7.99 4.54
C ALA A 59 9.12 -7.19 4.32
N SER A 60 9.15 -6.23 3.39
CA SER A 60 7.95 -5.49 2.99
C SER A 60 7.31 -6.07 1.74
N SER A 61 6.01 -5.82 1.62
CA SER A 61 5.17 -6.01 0.44
C SER A 61 5.51 -4.96 -0.61
N LYS A 62 5.31 -5.27 -1.89
CA LYS A 62 5.50 -4.28 -2.96
C LYS A 62 4.41 -3.19 -2.88
N PRO A 63 4.63 -1.98 -3.41
CA PRO A 63 3.59 -0.93 -3.45
C PRO A 63 2.28 -1.41 -4.10
N MET A 64 2.35 -1.97 -5.31
CA MET A 64 1.16 -2.47 -6.02
C MET A 64 0.47 -3.62 -5.32
N GLU A 65 1.21 -4.39 -4.54
CA GLU A 65 0.67 -5.48 -3.74
C GLU A 65 -0.19 -4.97 -2.57
N ILE A 66 0.12 -3.78 -2.06
CA ILE A 66 -0.69 -3.09 -1.06
C ILE A 66 -1.91 -2.47 -1.76
N ILE A 67 -1.70 -1.75 -2.86
CA ILE A 67 -2.79 -1.10 -3.62
C ILE A 67 -3.83 -2.12 -4.09
N LYS A 68 -3.37 -3.28 -4.60
CA LYS A 68 -4.25 -4.38 -5.01
C LYS A 68 -5.18 -4.82 -3.88
N GLU A 69 -4.63 -4.99 -2.67
CA GLU A 69 -5.41 -5.43 -1.52
C GLU A 69 -6.39 -4.35 -1.04
N VAL A 70 -5.95 -3.08 -1.03
CA VAL A 70 -6.80 -1.97 -0.55
C VAL A 70 -7.99 -1.74 -1.48
N PHE A 71 -7.75 -1.75 -2.79
CA PHE A 71 -8.76 -1.41 -3.80
C PHE A 71 -9.37 -2.64 -4.47
N GLU A 72 -9.06 -3.84 -3.98
CA GLU A 72 -9.55 -5.12 -4.51
C GLU A 72 -9.31 -5.29 -6.02
N LEU A 73 -8.16 -4.79 -6.50
CA LEU A 73 -7.83 -4.82 -7.92
C LEU A 73 -7.55 -6.25 -8.38
N THR A 74 -7.95 -6.54 -9.62
CA THR A 74 -7.57 -7.75 -10.34
C THR A 74 -6.09 -7.71 -10.74
N ASP A 75 -5.53 -8.87 -11.11
CA ASP A 75 -4.15 -8.91 -11.62
C ASP A 75 -4.00 -8.12 -12.93
N ASP A 76 -5.02 -8.10 -13.79
CA ASP A 76 -5.02 -7.35 -15.04
C ASP A 76 -5.01 -5.83 -14.79
N GLU A 77 -5.83 -5.34 -13.86
CA GLU A 77 -5.83 -3.92 -13.48
C GLU A 77 -4.50 -3.48 -12.85
N VAL A 78 -3.83 -4.38 -12.13
CA VAL A 78 -2.49 -4.13 -11.59
C VAL A 78 -1.45 -4.03 -12.71
N LEU A 79 -1.58 -4.79 -13.81
CA LEU A 79 -0.67 -4.73 -14.95
C LEU A 79 -0.79 -3.41 -15.72
N ASP A 80 -2.00 -2.84 -15.77
CA ASP A 80 -2.25 -1.54 -16.42
C ASP A 80 -1.74 -0.34 -15.59
N ALA A 81 -1.44 -0.56 -14.32
CA ALA A 81 -1.00 0.49 -13.41
C ALA A 81 0.41 1.01 -13.76
N ARG A 82 0.55 2.35 -13.78
CA ARG A 82 1.86 3.02 -13.92
C ARG A 82 2.36 3.49 -12.56
N ILE A 83 3.53 3.00 -12.17
CA ILE A 83 4.18 3.39 -10.91
C ILE A 83 5.21 4.49 -11.19
N VAL A 84 5.07 5.64 -10.54
CA VAL A 84 6.06 6.70 -10.55
C VAL A 84 6.66 6.83 -9.15
N LYS A 85 7.96 6.56 -9.01
CA LYS A 85 8.66 6.72 -7.73
C LYS A 85 9.07 8.18 -7.55
N LEU A 86 8.47 8.83 -6.57
CA LEU A 86 8.82 10.20 -6.19
C LEU A 86 9.73 10.19 -4.96
N TRP A 87 10.62 11.17 -4.87
CA TRP A 87 11.42 11.41 -3.68
C TRP A 87 10.58 12.17 -2.64
N SER A 88 10.53 11.70 -1.40
CA SER A 88 9.84 12.40 -0.30
C SER A 88 10.82 12.70 0.84
N LYS A 89 10.80 13.94 1.36
CA LYS A 89 11.58 14.38 2.54
C LYS A 89 11.05 13.83 3.86
N GLN A 90 9.81 13.31 3.92
CA GLN A 90 9.17 12.91 5.18
C GLN A 90 9.86 11.73 5.88
N ALA A 91 10.78 11.02 5.21
CA ALA A 91 11.57 9.95 5.83
C ALA A 91 12.56 10.42 6.92
N GLY A 92 12.60 11.73 7.26
CA GLY A 92 13.55 12.29 8.24
C GLY A 92 13.00 13.37 9.18
N LEU A 93 11.68 13.57 9.28
CA LEU A 93 11.09 14.59 10.17
C LEU A 93 9.94 14.01 11.01
N SER A 94 10.29 13.13 11.94
CA SER A 94 9.51 12.92 13.16
C SER A 94 10.50 12.80 14.30
N GLY A 95 11.00 13.96 14.70
CA GLY A 95 11.93 14.22 15.79
C GLY A 95 11.74 15.67 16.24
N LEU A 96 10.55 15.95 16.77
CA LEU A 96 10.28 17.03 17.71
C LEU A 96 9.69 16.39 18.97
#